data_AF-A0A1I8PIX8-F1
#
_entry.id   AF-A0A1I8PIX8-F1
#
_cell.length_a   1.000
_cell.length_b   1.000
_cell.length_c   1.000
_cell.angle_alpha   90.00
_cell.angle_beta   90.00
_cell.angle_gamma   90.00
#
_symmetry.space_group_name_H-M   'P 1'
#
loop_
_entity.id
_entity.type
_entity.pdbx_description
1 polymer ?
#
loop_
_entity_poly.entity_id
_entity_poly.type
_entity_poly.pdbx_seq_one_letter_code
_entity_poly.pdbx_strand_id
1 'polypeptide(L)'
;MSKNQNYFIWDFLRHLEATMFQRLLNKNIFIVFMNGKNSLRSYATLRNSSIKMKIMEAPAITPKTYQHKNLELGRALSPHLTIYKPQLTSMMSITLRMTGFALGVATWAIGLTSLWGSHKMEDYVEKLKTLPMNDYGWMAVKTVLGFPFSFHLVAGARHLLFDTARLMEIKQFYATGYAALVLSAIMAIAIGMVVPLKGEERQ
;
A
#
# COMPACT_ATOMS: atom_id res chain seq x y z
N MET A 1 -14.63 26.84 -25.00
CA MET A 1 -14.12 26.34 -26.30
C MET A 1 -13.43 25.00 -26.06
N SER A 2 -14.10 23.87 -26.36
CA SER A 2 -13.54 22.51 -26.52
C SER A 2 -14.68 21.48 -26.40
N LYS A 3 -15.38 21.23 -27.52
CA LYS A 3 -16.19 20.03 -27.75
C LYS A 3 -15.72 19.46 -29.08
N ASN A 4 -14.65 18.66 -29.08
CA ASN A 4 -14.21 17.97 -30.30
C ASN A 4 -13.25 16.79 -30.02
N GLN A 5 -13.62 15.87 -29.13
CA GLN A 5 -12.85 14.64 -28.88
C GLN A 5 -13.66 13.35 -29.08
N ASN A 6 -14.94 13.43 -29.50
CA ASN A 6 -15.80 12.25 -29.60
C ASN A 6 -15.92 11.64 -31.01
N TYR A 7 -15.30 12.20 -32.05
CA TYR A 7 -15.47 11.69 -33.43
C TYR A 7 -14.48 10.57 -33.82
N PHE A 8 -13.41 10.36 -33.04
CA PHE A 8 -12.37 9.38 -33.39
C PHE A 8 -12.81 7.92 -33.14
N ILE A 9 -13.62 7.67 -32.10
CA ILE A 9 -14.04 6.32 -31.72
C ILE A 9 -15.13 5.79 -32.66
N TRP A 10 -16.04 6.66 -33.12
CA TRP A 10 -17.14 6.27 -34.01
C TRP A 10 -16.71 6.06 -35.48
N ASP A 11 -15.61 6.67 -35.92
CA ASP A 11 -15.03 6.40 -37.24
C ASP A 11 -14.19 5.11 -37.26
N PHE A 12 -13.51 4.79 -36.16
CA PHE A 12 -12.78 3.53 -36.01
C PHE A 12 -13.71 2.31 -35.96
N LEU A 13 -14.87 2.42 -35.30
CA LEU A 13 -15.87 1.35 -35.25
C LEU A 13 -16.58 1.13 -36.60
N ARG A 14 -16.82 2.19 -37.39
CA ARG A 14 -17.43 2.04 -38.73
C ARG A 14 -16.52 1.38 -39.77
N HIS A 15 -15.20 1.51 -39.64
CA HIS A 15 -14.25 0.82 -40.53
C HIS A 15 -14.07 -0.68 -40.21
N LEU A 16 -14.30 -1.08 -38.96
CA LEU A 16 -14.21 -2.49 -38.53
C LEU A 16 -15.41 -3.33 -39.00
N GLU A 17 -16.62 -2.77 -39.07
CA GLU A 17 -17.80 -3.51 -39.53
C GLU A 17 -17.80 -3.74 -41.06
N ALA A 18 -17.35 -2.76 -41.85
CA ALA A 18 -17.35 -2.88 -43.32
C ALA A 18 -16.29 -3.87 -43.85
N THR A 19 -15.13 -3.95 -43.19
CA THR A 19 -14.04 -4.84 -43.61
C THR A 19 -14.23 -6.30 -43.15
N MET A 20 -14.90 -6.52 -42.01
CA MET A 20 -15.21 -7.86 -41.53
C MET A 20 -16.34 -8.53 -42.33
N PHE A 21 -17.37 -7.76 -42.72
CA PHE A 21 -18.52 -8.28 -43.47
C PHE A 21 -18.15 -8.63 -44.92
N GLN A 22 -17.24 -7.89 -45.55
CA GLN A 22 -16.68 -8.24 -46.87
C GLN A 22 -15.73 -9.45 -46.82
N ARG A 23 -15.02 -9.69 -45.71
CA ARG A 23 -14.19 -10.90 -45.53
C ARG A 23 -15.01 -12.18 -45.34
N LEU A 24 -16.25 -12.08 -44.85
CA LEU A 24 -17.16 -13.22 -44.76
C LEU A 24 -17.81 -13.59 -46.12
N LEU A 25 -17.87 -12.64 -47.06
CA LEU A 25 -18.48 -12.84 -48.38
C LEU A 25 -17.48 -13.24 -49.47
N ASN A 26 -16.18 -13.15 -49.22
CA ASN A 26 -15.16 -13.44 -50.23
C ASN A 26 -14.68 -14.90 -50.16
N LYS A 27 -15.32 -15.73 -51.00
CA LYS A 27 -14.80 -16.94 -51.64
C LYS A 27 -14.02 -17.92 -50.73
N ASN A 28 -14.76 -18.85 -50.10
CA ASN A 28 -14.44 -20.29 -50.00
C ASN A 28 -15.33 -21.07 -49.00
N ILE A 29 -16.21 -20.40 -48.25
CA ILE A 29 -17.12 -21.08 -47.30
C ILE A 29 -18.39 -21.64 -47.97
N PHE A 30 -18.74 -21.16 -49.17
CA PHE A 30 -19.96 -21.62 -49.86
C PHE A 30 -19.79 -22.88 -50.71
N ILE A 31 -18.55 -23.39 -50.89
CA ILE A 31 -18.28 -24.55 -51.74
C ILE A 31 -18.40 -25.89 -50.98
N VAL A 32 -18.50 -25.86 -49.65
CA VAL A 32 -18.69 -27.10 -48.86
C VAL A 32 -20.16 -27.57 -48.83
N PHE A 33 -21.12 -26.71 -49.19
CA PHE A 33 -22.56 -27.03 -49.08
C PHE A 33 -23.22 -27.58 -50.37
N MET A 34 -22.50 -27.59 -51.50
CA MET A 34 -23.04 -27.98 -52.81
C MET A 34 -22.38 -29.24 -53.39
N ASN A 35 -22.04 -30.21 -52.54
CA ASN A 35 -21.66 -31.55 -52.98
C ASN A 35 -22.35 -32.62 -52.11
N GLY A 36 -23.69 -32.58 -52.15
CA GLY A 36 -24.63 -33.34 -51.31
C GLY A 36 -24.70 -34.85 -51.56
N LYS A 37 -23.61 -35.51 -51.94
CA LYS A 37 -23.55 -36.97 -52.04
C LYS A 37 -22.43 -37.63 -51.22
N ASN A 38 -21.42 -36.87 -50.79
CA ASN A 38 -20.30 -37.41 -49.99
C ASN A 38 -20.33 -37.00 -48.50
N SER A 39 -21.14 -36.01 -48.11
CA SER A 39 -21.21 -35.56 -46.70
C SER A 39 -21.91 -36.57 -45.78
N LEU A 40 -22.84 -37.38 -46.30
CA LEU A 40 -23.58 -38.38 -45.51
C LEU A 40 -22.71 -39.57 -45.07
N ARG A 41 -21.57 -39.84 -45.73
CA ARG A 41 -20.66 -40.93 -45.37
C ARG A 41 -19.78 -40.60 -44.15
N SER A 42 -19.44 -39.33 -43.95
CA SER A 42 -18.61 -38.87 -42.81
C SER A 42 -19.39 -38.76 -41.50
N TYR A 43 -20.70 -38.47 -41.54
CA TYR A 43 -21.54 -38.51 -40.34
C TYR A 43 -21.87 -39.94 -39.89
N ALA A 44 -21.87 -40.91 -40.82
CA ALA A 44 -22.10 -42.32 -40.50
C ALA A 44 -20.89 -42.97 -39.79
N THR A 45 -19.67 -42.49 -40.03
CA THR A 45 -18.45 -43.04 -39.40
C THR A 45 -18.24 -42.56 -37.96
N LEU A 46 -18.76 -41.39 -37.59
CA LEU A 46 -18.75 -40.90 -36.20
C LEU A 46 -19.79 -41.59 -35.31
N ARG A 47 -20.73 -42.34 -35.90
CA ARG A 47 -21.78 -43.05 -35.16
C ARG A 47 -21.30 -44.35 -34.50
N ASN A 48 -20.08 -44.80 -34.79
CA ASN A 48 -19.54 -46.07 -34.31
C ASN A 48 -18.31 -45.96 -33.39
N SER A 49 -17.86 -44.75 -33.04
CA SER A 49 -16.92 -44.60 -31.92
C SER A 49 -17.71 -44.67 -30.62
N SER A 50 -17.88 -45.87 -30.09
CA SER A 50 -18.28 -46.08 -28.69
C SER A 50 -17.20 -45.44 -27.80
N ILE A 51 -17.39 -44.16 -27.47
CA ILE A 51 -16.57 -43.48 -26.46
C ILE A 51 -16.95 -44.14 -25.13
N LYS A 52 -16.20 -45.18 -24.75
CA LYS A 52 -16.28 -45.75 -23.41
C LYS A 52 -15.72 -44.72 -22.44
N MET A 53 -16.60 -43.93 -21.83
CA MET A 53 -16.21 -43.05 -20.73
C MET A 53 -15.77 -43.94 -19.57
N LYS A 54 -14.47 -43.95 -19.27
CA LYS A 54 -13.95 -44.55 -18.06
C LYS A 54 -14.41 -43.68 -16.90
N ILE A 55 -15.36 -44.17 -16.11
CA ILE A 55 -15.71 -43.56 -14.83
C ILE A 55 -14.46 -43.71 -13.95
N MET A 56 -13.72 -42.62 -13.78
CA MET A 56 -12.61 -42.55 -12.85
C MET A 56 -13.17 -42.06 -11.52
N GLU A 57 -12.85 -42.77 -10.46
CA GLU A 57 -13.13 -42.28 -9.11
C GLU A 57 -12.33 -40.99 -8.90
N ALA A 58 -12.99 -39.93 -8.43
CA ALA A 58 -12.34 -38.67 -8.18
C ALA A 58 -11.24 -38.90 -7.13
N PRO A 59 -9.99 -38.44 -7.35
CA PRO A 59 -8.94 -38.59 -6.35
C PRO A 59 -9.43 -37.97 -5.04
N ALA A 60 -9.20 -38.64 -3.92
CA ALA A 60 -9.56 -38.12 -2.60
C ALA A 60 -8.98 -36.72 -2.44
N ILE A 61 -9.83 -35.70 -2.56
CA ILE A 61 -9.40 -34.31 -2.44
C ILE A 61 -9.18 -34.09 -0.95
N THR A 62 -7.93 -34.15 -0.51
CA THR A 62 -7.57 -33.50 0.75
C THR A 62 -7.71 -32.00 0.50
N PRO A 63 -8.65 -31.30 1.16
CA PRO A 63 -8.82 -29.88 0.93
C PRO A 63 -7.55 -29.17 1.42
N LYS A 64 -6.71 -28.73 0.48
CA LYS A 64 -5.52 -27.94 0.80
C LYS A 64 -5.92 -26.48 0.99
N THR A 65 -5.36 -25.84 2.00
CA THR A 65 -5.50 -24.39 2.18
C THR A 65 -4.90 -23.65 0.98
N TYR A 66 -5.46 -22.49 0.64
CA TYR A 66 -5.00 -21.64 -0.46
C TYR A 66 -3.47 -21.43 -0.43
N GLN A 67 -2.89 -21.17 0.74
CA GLN A 67 -1.46 -20.95 0.92
C GLN A 67 -0.66 -22.19 0.54
N HIS A 68 -1.01 -23.37 1.07
CA HIS A 68 -0.34 -24.63 0.76
C HIS A 68 -0.40 -24.95 -0.73
N LYS A 69 -1.56 -24.72 -1.38
CA LYS A 69 -1.70 -24.89 -2.82
C LYS A 69 -0.77 -23.97 -3.62
N ASN A 70 -0.64 -22.70 -3.25
CA ASN A 70 0.23 -21.76 -3.98
C ASN A 70 1.72 -22.03 -3.75
N LEU A 71 2.09 -22.46 -2.53
CA LEU A 71 3.45 -22.89 -2.20
C LEU A 71 3.86 -24.12 -3.00
N GLU A 72 3.00 -25.15 -3.05
CA GLU A 72 3.24 -26.35 -3.85
C GLU A 72 3.35 -26.07 -5.36
N LEU A 73 2.57 -25.11 -5.86
CA LEU A 73 2.59 -24.70 -7.27
C LEU A 73 3.77 -23.77 -7.61
N GLY A 74 4.61 -23.39 -6.63
CA GLY A 74 5.77 -22.52 -6.85
C GLY A 74 5.40 -21.13 -7.37
N ARG A 75 4.21 -20.62 -7.03
CA ARG A 75 3.74 -19.32 -7.52
C ARG A 75 4.48 -18.19 -6.82
N ALA A 76 5.18 -17.37 -7.60
CA ALA A 76 5.83 -16.17 -7.09
C ALA A 76 4.79 -15.13 -6.67
N LEU A 77 5.11 -14.37 -5.62
CA LEU A 77 4.33 -13.19 -5.20
C LEU A 77 4.56 -12.05 -6.19
N SER A 78 3.49 -11.35 -6.56
CA SER A 78 3.62 -10.14 -7.35
C SER A 78 4.39 -9.06 -6.59
N PRO A 79 5.17 -8.21 -7.29
CA PRO A 79 5.79 -7.05 -6.66
C PRO A 79 4.69 -6.13 -6.09
N HIS A 80 4.92 -5.61 -4.89
CA HIS A 80 3.95 -4.81 -4.15
C HIS A 80 4.59 -3.50 -3.67
N LEU A 81 5.36 -3.51 -2.59
CA LEU A 81 5.98 -2.28 -2.05
C LEU A 81 6.98 -1.64 -3.02
N THR A 82 7.64 -2.45 -3.85
CA THR A 82 8.67 -1.97 -4.79
C THR A 82 8.09 -1.20 -5.98
N ILE A 83 6.81 -1.41 -6.31
CA ILE A 83 6.14 -0.75 -7.44
C ILE A 83 4.98 0.17 -7.03
N TYR A 84 4.60 0.15 -5.75
CA TYR A 84 3.50 0.97 -5.25
C TYR A 84 3.92 2.44 -5.17
N LYS A 85 3.11 3.34 -5.74
CA LYS A 85 3.37 4.78 -5.67
C LYS A 85 3.25 5.27 -4.22
N PRO A 86 4.28 5.94 -3.65
CA PRO A 86 4.17 6.55 -2.33
C PRO A 86 3.03 7.58 -2.30
N GLN A 87 2.10 7.43 -1.34
CA GLN A 87 0.99 8.34 -1.11
C GLN A 87 1.16 8.96 0.27
N LEU A 88 0.71 10.20 0.46
CA LEU A 88 0.75 10.87 1.77
C LEU A 88 0.17 9.98 2.87
N THR A 89 -0.94 9.31 2.57
CA THR A 89 -1.70 8.45 3.47
C THR A 89 -0.93 7.21 3.90
N SER A 90 -0.31 6.49 2.95
CA SER A 90 0.49 5.30 3.24
C SER A 90 1.76 5.67 4.00
N MET A 91 2.43 6.76 3.61
CA MET A 91 3.62 7.25 4.28
C MET A 91 3.32 7.66 5.73
N MET A 92 2.26 8.44 5.97
CA MET A 92 1.86 8.81 7.33
C MET A 92 1.51 7.59 8.19
N SER A 93 0.89 6.57 7.62
CA SER A 93 0.58 5.32 8.33
C SER A 93 1.84 4.54 8.73
N ILE A 94 2.85 4.49 7.86
CA ILE A 94 4.16 3.91 8.18
C ILE A 94 4.84 4.73 9.26
N THR A 95 4.90 6.06 9.11
CA THR A 95 5.53 6.96 10.09
C THR A 95 4.88 6.82 11.45
N LEU A 96 3.55 6.68 11.55
CA LEU A 96 2.85 6.52 12.84
C LEU A 96 3.28 5.24 13.56
N ARG A 97 3.46 4.14 12.82
CA ARG A 97 3.97 2.88 13.38
C ARG A 97 5.42 3.02 13.83
N MET A 98 6.26 3.64 13.00
CA MET A 98 7.67 3.84 13.32
C MET A 98 7.88 4.75 14.54
N THR A 99 7.12 5.86 14.64
CA THR A 99 7.20 6.74 15.81
C THR A 99 6.65 6.06 17.05
N GLY A 100 5.58 5.27 16.95
CA GLY A 100 5.05 4.48 18.06
C GLY A 100 6.05 3.44 18.57
N PHE A 101 6.71 2.73 17.66
CA PHE A 101 7.77 1.79 18.00
C PHE A 101 8.96 2.51 18.67
N ALA A 102 9.42 3.62 18.11
CA ALA A 102 10.52 4.40 18.67
C ALA A 102 10.21 4.91 20.08
N LEU A 103 8.99 5.42 20.32
CA LEU A 103 8.55 5.86 21.65
C LEU A 103 8.44 4.69 22.63
N GLY A 104 7.94 3.54 22.19
CA GLY A 104 7.90 2.32 22.99
C GLY A 104 9.30 1.89 23.41
N VAL A 105 10.23 1.79 22.46
CA VAL A 105 11.64 1.45 22.72
C VAL A 105 12.29 2.48 23.66
N ALA A 106 12.08 3.77 23.45
CA ALA A 106 12.61 4.82 24.32
C ALA A 106 12.08 4.70 25.76
N THR A 107 10.78 4.44 25.92
CA THR A 107 10.14 4.27 27.24
C THR A 107 10.71 3.06 27.97
N TRP A 108 10.83 1.92 27.27
CA TRP A 108 11.48 0.73 27.80
C TRP A 108 12.95 1.00 28.14
N ALA A 109 13.72 1.62 27.26
CA ALA A 109 15.13 1.92 27.50
C ALA A 109 15.33 2.79 28.75
N ILE A 110 14.52 3.85 28.92
CA ILE A 110 14.56 4.71 30.10
C ILE A 110 14.17 3.91 31.35
N GLY A 111 13.07 3.16 31.31
CA GLY A 111 12.61 2.37 32.46
C GLY A 111 13.59 1.28 32.89
N LEU A 112 14.16 0.55 31.92
CA LEU A 112 15.16 -0.50 32.17
C LEU A 112 16.46 0.10 32.69
N THR A 113 16.91 1.23 32.14
CA THR A 113 18.11 1.93 32.61
C THR A 113 17.91 2.43 34.05
N SER A 114 16.73 2.93 34.40
CA SER A 114 16.42 3.33 35.78
C SER A 114 16.35 2.15 36.75
N LEU A 115 15.89 0.99 36.29
CA LEU A 115 15.71 -0.19 37.15
C LEU A 115 17.01 -0.98 37.36
N TRP A 116 17.81 -1.13 36.31
CA TRP A 116 19.04 -1.95 36.31
C TRP A 116 20.34 -1.14 36.26
N GLY A 117 20.28 0.16 36.01
CA GLY A 117 21.45 1.02 35.92
C GLY A 117 22.07 1.28 37.29
N SER A 118 23.40 1.38 37.32
CA SER A 118 24.17 1.77 38.51
C SER A 118 24.18 3.28 38.77
N HIS A 119 23.78 4.08 37.78
CA HIS A 119 23.78 5.54 37.81
C HIS A 119 22.38 6.09 37.91
N LYS A 120 22.24 7.24 38.56
CA LYS A 120 20.96 7.95 38.59
C LYS A 120 20.76 8.73 37.29
N MET A 121 19.51 9.09 36.98
CA MET A 121 19.19 9.82 35.75
C MET A 121 19.88 11.19 35.70
N GLU A 122 20.10 11.82 36.86
CA GLU A 122 20.80 13.09 37.00
C GLU A 122 22.26 13.00 36.50
N ASP A 123 22.96 11.89 36.77
CA ASP A 123 24.34 11.66 36.35
C ASP A 123 24.47 11.69 34.82
N TYR A 124 23.47 11.15 34.11
CA TYR A 124 23.44 11.17 32.64
C TYR A 124 23.19 12.58 32.10
N VAL A 125 22.32 13.35 32.75
CA VAL A 125 22.04 14.74 32.37
C VAL A 125 23.27 15.62 32.58
N GLU A 126 24.00 15.44 33.68
CA GLU A 126 25.26 16.15 33.93
C GLU A 126 26.31 15.83 32.87
N LYS A 127 26.46 14.55 32.50
CA LYS A 127 27.35 14.16 31.40
C LYS A 127 26.96 14.84 30.08
N LEU A 128 25.66 14.90 29.76
CA LEU A 128 25.17 15.59 28.56
C LEU A 128 25.50 17.09 28.57
N LYS A 129 25.44 17.77 29.72
CA LYS A 129 25.79 19.20 29.85
C LYS A 129 27.26 19.50 29.54
N THR A 130 28.17 18.52 29.65
CA THR A 130 29.59 18.72 29.34
C THR A 130 29.88 18.71 27.84
N LEU A 131 28.92 18.31 27.00
CA LEU A 131 29.09 18.30 25.55
C LEU A 131 29.20 19.74 25.00
N PRO A 132 30.18 20.04 24.13
CA PRO A 132 30.38 21.38 23.58
C PRO A 132 29.37 21.67 22.47
N MET A 133 28.10 21.88 22.84
CA MET A 133 27.01 22.19 21.90
C MET A 133 26.40 23.55 22.22
N ASN A 134 26.14 24.34 21.18
CA ASN A 134 25.47 25.65 21.30
C ASN A 134 23.96 25.47 21.53
N ASP A 135 23.28 26.56 21.90
CA ASP A 135 21.86 26.51 22.26
C ASP A 135 20.98 26.09 21.07
N TYR A 136 21.34 26.51 19.85
CA TYR A 136 20.68 26.07 18.63
C TYR A 136 20.84 24.56 18.37
N GLY A 137 22.00 23.98 18.70
CA GLY A 137 22.25 22.55 18.60
C GLY A 137 21.41 21.76 19.59
N TRP A 138 21.30 22.23 20.84
CA TRP A 138 20.41 21.63 21.83
C TRP A 138 18.94 21.73 21.45
N MET A 139 18.51 22.88 20.92
CA MET A 139 17.17 23.05 20.39
C MET A 139 16.89 22.05 19.26
N ALA A 140 17.81 21.91 18.30
CA ALA A 140 17.67 20.97 17.19
C ALA A 140 17.56 19.52 17.67
N VAL A 141 18.42 19.09 18.60
CA VAL A 141 18.37 17.74 19.18
C VAL A 141 17.03 17.50 19.89
N LYS A 142 16.57 18.45 20.70
CA LYS A 142 15.28 18.33 21.39
C LYS A 142 14.10 18.28 20.42
N THR A 143 14.11 19.10 19.36
CA THR A 143 13.07 19.07 18.33
C THR A 143 13.04 17.74 17.60
N VAL A 144 14.21 17.19 17.22
CA VAL A 144 14.30 15.90 16.53
C VAL A 144 13.81 14.76 17.45
N LEU A 145 14.21 14.77 18.72
CA LEU A 145 13.76 13.75 19.70
C LEU A 145 12.28 13.92 20.08
N GLY A 146 11.77 15.15 20.08
CA GLY A 146 10.37 15.48 20.37
C GLY A 146 9.43 15.27 19.19
N PHE A 147 9.95 15.18 17.95
CA PHE A 147 9.13 15.00 16.75
C PHE A 147 8.38 13.67 16.73
N PRO A 148 8.97 12.50 17.05
CA PRO A 148 8.24 11.24 17.14
C PRO A 148 7.03 11.31 18.08
N PHE A 149 7.19 11.90 19.26
CA PHE A 149 6.10 12.14 20.20
C PHE A 149 5.02 13.04 19.59
N SER A 150 5.45 14.15 18.99
CA SER A 150 4.55 15.14 18.43
C SER A 150 3.73 14.62 17.25
N PHE A 151 4.38 13.87 16.37
CA PHE A 151 3.75 13.21 15.25
C PHE A 151 2.80 12.11 15.71
N HIS A 152 3.25 11.23 16.62
CA HIS A 152 2.44 10.11 17.08
C HIS A 152 1.16 10.56 17.79
N LEU A 153 1.25 11.61 18.61
CA LEU A 153 0.09 12.16 19.32
C LEU A 153 -0.95 12.73 18.35
N VAL A 154 -0.54 13.61 17.42
CA VAL A 154 -1.46 14.28 16.49
C VAL A 154 -2.03 13.31 15.46
N ALA A 155 -1.17 12.49 14.84
CA ALA A 155 -1.62 11.51 13.85
C ALA A 155 -2.42 10.37 14.51
N GLY A 156 -2.11 10.00 15.76
CA GLY A 156 -2.91 9.08 16.56
C GLY A 156 -4.30 9.63 16.87
N ALA A 157 -4.41 10.89 17.30
CA ALA A 157 -5.71 11.55 17.49
C ALA A 157 -6.54 11.59 16.18
N ARG A 158 -5.89 11.86 15.05
CA ARG A 158 -6.54 11.75 13.72
C ARG A 158 -7.05 10.34 13.43
N HIS A 159 -6.32 9.29 13.80
CA HIS A 159 -6.78 7.91 13.67
C HIS A 159 -8.01 7.61 14.54
N LEU A 160 -8.03 8.09 15.79
CA LEU A 160 -9.22 7.95 16.65
C LEU A 160 -10.46 8.63 16.05
N LEU A 161 -10.28 9.77 15.36
CA LEU A 161 -11.39 10.40 14.62
C LEU A 161 -11.88 9.51 13.47
N PHE A 162 -10.97 8.81 12.77
CA PHE A 162 -11.34 7.87 11.71
C PHE A 162 -12.07 6.63 12.24
N ASP A 163 -11.75 6.18 13.45
CA ASP A 163 -12.46 5.06 14.10
C ASP A 163 -13.93 5.42 14.37
N THR A 164 -14.27 6.72 14.49
CA THR A 164 -15.65 7.19 14.57
C THR A 164 -16.35 7.35 13.20
N ALA A 165 -15.74 6.84 12.13
CA ALA A 165 -16.19 6.96 10.73
C ALA A 165 -16.33 8.42 10.23
N ARG A 166 -15.62 9.36 10.85
CA ARG A 166 -15.56 10.78 10.43
C ARG A 166 -14.38 11.01 9.50
N LEU A 167 -14.46 12.07 8.68
CA LEU A 167 -13.34 12.54 7.83
C LEU A 167 -12.85 11.53 6.78
N MET A 168 -13.76 10.69 6.28
CA MET A 168 -13.47 9.57 5.36
C MET A 168 -13.47 9.96 3.87
N GLU A 169 -13.84 11.19 3.52
CA GLU A 169 -13.73 11.67 2.14
C GLU A 169 -12.26 11.92 1.77
N ILE A 170 -11.88 11.60 0.53
CA ILE A 170 -10.49 11.77 0.04
C ILE A 170 -9.96 13.19 0.29
N LYS A 171 -10.78 14.22 0.03
CA LYS A 171 -10.37 15.62 0.26
C LYS A 171 -10.06 15.90 1.73
N GLN A 172 -10.93 15.45 2.63
CA GLN A 172 -10.77 15.59 4.09
C GLN A 172 -9.57 14.77 4.57
N PHE A 173 -9.37 13.59 4.00
CA PHE A 173 -8.27 12.69 4.36
C PHE A 173 -6.91 13.31 4.07
N TYR A 174 -6.75 13.99 2.93
CA TYR A 174 -5.53 14.74 2.59
C TYR A 174 -5.40 16.04 3.38
N ALA A 175 -6.48 16.81 3.53
CA ALA A 175 -6.46 18.06 4.29
C ALA A 175 -6.03 17.85 5.75
N THR A 176 -6.62 16.84 6.41
CA THR A 176 -6.26 16.45 7.77
C THR A 176 -4.85 15.86 7.84
N GLY A 177 -4.36 15.23 6.76
CA GLY A 177 -2.99 14.74 6.67
C GLY A 177 -1.96 15.86 6.70
N TYR A 178 -2.14 16.89 5.87
CA TYR A 178 -1.27 18.07 5.88
C TYR A 178 -1.38 18.87 7.18
N ALA A 179 -2.60 19.05 7.70
CA ALA A 179 -2.81 19.72 8.98
C ALA A 179 -2.09 19.01 10.13
N ALA A 180 -2.13 17.67 10.15
CA ALA A 180 -1.41 16.88 11.14
C ALA A 180 0.11 17.07 11.02
N LEU A 181 0.68 17.06 9.82
CA LEU A 181 2.12 17.29 9.62
C LEU A 181 2.58 18.66 10.15
N VAL A 182 1.83 19.72 9.82
CA VAL A 182 2.14 21.07 10.27
C VAL A 182 2.01 21.18 11.79
N LEU A 183 0.93 20.67 12.37
CA LEU A 183 0.72 20.71 13.82
C LEU A 183 1.80 19.93 14.58
N SER A 184 2.20 18.76 14.07
CA SER A 184 3.28 17.98 14.65
C SER A 184 4.63 18.68 14.57
N ALA A 185 4.93 19.38 13.47
CA ALA A 185 6.16 20.16 13.34
C ALA A 185 6.18 21.34 14.31
N ILE A 186 5.09 22.11 14.42
CA ILE A 186 4.95 23.21 15.37
C ILE A 186 5.14 22.71 16.81
N MET A 187 4.48 21.60 17.16
CA MET A 187 4.57 21.03 18.50
C MET A 187 5.99 20.53 18.82
N ALA A 188 6.68 19.91 17.85
CA ALA A 188 8.07 19.47 18.02
C ALA A 188 9.03 20.64 18.22
N ILE A 189 8.84 21.74 17.49
CA ILE A 189 9.62 22.98 17.65
C ILE A 189 9.34 23.59 19.02
N ALA A 190 8.07 23.66 19.43
CA ALA A 190 7.70 24.16 20.76
C ALA A 190 8.37 23.35 21.87
N ILE A 191 8.38 22.01 21.78
CA ILE A 191 9.11 21.14 22.72
C ILE A 191 10.61 21.43 22.70
N GLY A 192 11.19 21.66 21.53
CA GLY A 192 12.61 22.01 21.38
C GLY A 192 13.00 23.33 22.05
N MET A 193 12.08 24.29 22.06
CA MET A 193 12.25 25.59 22.71
C MET A 193 12.07 25.54 24.24
N VAL A 194 11.47 24.48 24.78
CA VAL A 194 11.26 24.34 26.23
C VAL A 194 12.59 24.02 26.93
N VAL A 195 13.09 25.05 27.63
CA VAL A 195 14.21 25.07 28.60
C VAL A 195 15.61 24.91 27.98
N PRO A 196 16.54 25.86 28.16
CA PRO A 196 17.95 25.66 27.81
C PRO A 196 18.60 24.61 28.72
N LEU A 197 19.40 23.69 28.15
CA LEU A 197 20.16 22.70 28.95
C LEU A 197 21.44 23.28 29.55
N LYS A 198 21.90 24.42 29.01
CA LYS A 198 23.05 25.16 29.52
C LYS A 198 22.61 26.02 30.70
N GLY A 199 23.51 26.18 31.67
CA GLY A 199 23.33 27.03 32.85
C GLY A 199 23.08 28.49 32.49
N GLU A 200 21.85 28.77 32.08
CA GLU A 200 21.25 30.08 32.10
C GLU A 200 20.85 30.32 33.55
N GLU A 201 21.84 30.74 34.34
CA GLU A 201 21.53 31.74 35.34
C GLU A 201 20.79 32.84 34.60
N ARG A 202 19.48 32.92 34.85
CA ARG A 202 18.73 34.15 34.66
C ARG A 202 19.48 35.21 35.46
N GLN A 203 20.30 36.01 34.80
CA GLN A 203 20.67 37.33 35.30
C GLN A 203 19.43 38.22 35.33
#